data_AF-A0ABD2U7V3-F1
#
_entry.id   AF-A0ABD2U7V3-F1
#
_cell.length_a   1.000
_cell.length_b   1.000
_cell.length_c   1.000
_cell.angle_alpha   90.00
_cell.angle_beta   90.00
_cell.angle_gamma   90.00
#
_symmetry.space_group_name_H-M   'P 1'
#
loop_
_entity.id
_entity.type
_entity.pdbx_description
1 polymer ?
#
loop_
_entity_poly.entity_id
_entity_poly.type
_entity_poly.pdbx_seq_one_letter_code
_entity_poly.pdbx_strand_id
1 'polypeptide(L)'
;MQKGITSIVIDLLPEVEHMMCARHILANWAKDWRGLERRNQFWKCARSNFEGELKGNLAQMTLLDNKDIVLELLHYNVKIWCKIYFKTDVKCDSINNNM
;
A
#
# COMPACT_ATOMS: atom_id res chain seq x y z
N MET A 1 -7.77 31.38 6.19
CA MET A 1 -8.28 30.33 5.27
C MET A 1 -7.46 30.41 4.00
N GLN A 2 -6.63 29.41 3.71
CA GLN A 2 -5.94 29.30 2.42
C GLN A 2 -6.60 28.16 1.65
N LYS A 3 -7.66 28.51 0.91
CA LYS A 3 -8.29 27.64 -0.09
C LYS A 3 -7.57 27.93 -1.40
N GLY A 4 -6.78 26.99 -1.92
CA GLY A 4 -6.14 27.24 -3.23
C GLY A 4 -5.16 26.22 -3.79
N ILE A 5 -4.67 25.21 -3.04
CA ILE A 5 -3.67 24.26 -3.58
C ILE A 5 -4.04 22.79 -3.32
N THR A 6 -5.17 22.51 -2.68
CA THR A 6 -5.52 21.12 -2.33
C THR A 6 -6.21 20.37 -3.45
N SER A 7 -6.81 21.06 -4.43
CA SER A 7 -7.62 20.41 -5.47
C SER A 7 -6.84 19.95 -6.71
N ILE A 8 -5.65 20.49 -6.97
CA ILE A 8 -4.83 20.10 -8.15
C ILE A 8 -3.94 18.88 -7.85
N VAL A 9 -3.58 18.68 -6.58
CA VAL A 9 -2.75 17.53 -6.14
C VAL A 9 -3.55 16.21 -6.16
N ILE A 10 -4.88 16.29 -6.08
CA ILE A 10 -5.78 15.13 -6.11
C ILE A 10 -5.79 14.49 -7.51
N ASP A 11 -5.63 15.29 -8.57
CA ASP A 11 -5.61 14.82 -9.96
C ASP A 11 -4.32 14.07 -10.32
N LEU A 12 -3.24 14.28 -9.55
CA LEU A 12 -1.91 13.78 -9.87
C LEU A 12 -1.53 12.48 -9.14
N LEU A 13 -2.19 12.12 -8.04
CA LEU A 13 -1.59 11.14 -7.13
C LEU A 13 -2.60 10.16 -6.50
N PRO A 14 -3.07 9.15 -7.28
CA PRO A 14 -3.56 7.89 -6.70
C PRO A 14 -2.56 7.28 -5.69
N GLU A 15 -1.26 7.57 -5.85
CA GLU A 15 -0.22 7.16 -4.92
C GLU A 15 -0.25 7.91 -3.57
N VAL A 16 -0.72 9.17 -3.52
CA VAL A 16 -0.79 9.94 -2.26
C VAL A 16 -1.98 9.49 -1.42
N GLU A 17 -3.14 9.27 -2.03
CA GLU A 17 -4.31 8.74 -1.32
C GLU A 17 -4.01 7.35 -0.73
N HIS A 18 -3.38 6.48 -1.52
CA HIS A 18 -2.88 5.18 -1.06
C HIS A 18 -1.93 5.32 0.14
N MET A 19 -0.97 6.24 0.07
CA MET A 19 -0.04 6.50 1.18
C MET A 19 -0.76 7.01 2.43
N MET A 20 -1.86 7.75 2.30
CA MET A 20 -2.69 8.17 3.42
C MET A 20 -3.45 6.98 4.03
N CYS A 21 -4.09 6.14 3.22
CA CYS A 21 -4.77 4.93 3.69
C CYS A 21 -3.79 3.97 4.39
N ALA A 22 -2.62 3.71 3.79
CA ALA A 22 -1.58 2.89 4.38
C ALA A 22 -1.04 3.49 5.70
N ARG A 23 -0.88 4.82 5.81
CA ARG A 23 -0.50 5.47 7.07
C ARG A 23 -1.53 5.25 8.18
N HIS A 24 -2.82 5.38 7.86
CA HIS A 24 -3.88 5.18 8.85
C HIS A 24 -3.92 3.74 9.36
N ILE A 25 -3.78 2.77 8.45
CA ILE A 25 -3.72 1.35 8.82
C ILE A 25 -2.49 1.08 9.67
N LEU A 26 -1.32 1.59 9.27
CA LEU A 26 -0.10 1.46 10.07
C LEU A 26 -0.26 2.05 11.46
N ALA A 27 -0.89 3.22 11.60
CA ALA A 27 -1.10 3.87 12.88
C ALA A 27 -2.01 3.06 13.81
N ASN A 28 -3.00 2.35 13.26
CA ASN A 28 -3.86 1.46 14.04
C ASN A 28 -3.18 0.13 14.34
N TRP A 29 -2.65 -0.53 13.32
CA TRP A 29 -1.97 -1.82 13.46
C TRP A 29 -0.72 -1.76 14.34
N ALA A 30 0.04 -0.66 14.31
CA ALA A 30 1.24 -0.50 15.14
C ALA A 30 0.94 -0.23 16.63
N LYS A 31 -0.34 -0.10 17.03
CA LYS A 31 -0.71 -0.04 18.46
C LYS A 31 -0.45 -1.38 19.13
N ASP A 32 -0.87 -2.45 18.45
CA ASP A 32 -0.72 -3.85 18.86
C ASP A 32 0.62 -4.43 18.41
N TRP A 33 1.10 -4.06 17.20
CA TRP A 33 2.31 -4.61 16.59
C TRP A 33 3.45 -3.58 16.51
N ARG A 34 4.00 -3.21 17.67
CA ARG A 34 5.04 -2.17 17.80
C ARG A 34 6.39 -2.66 17.28
N GLY A 35 7.17 -1.82 16.60
CA GLY A 35 8.56 -2.14 16.23
C GLY A 35 8.96 -1.55 14.89
N LEU A 36 10.22 -1.11 14.76
CA LEU A 36 10.70 -0.48 13.53
C LEU A 36 10.75 -1.47 12.36
N GLU A 37 11.19 -2.70 12.60
CA GLU A 37 11.26 -3.75 11.58
C GLU A 37 9.87 -4.10 11.03
N ARG A 38 8.88 -4.24 11.92
CA ARG A 38 7.47 -4.49 11.55
C ARG A 38 6.91 -3.37 10.68
N ARG A 39 7.15 -2.11 11.06
CA ARG A 39 6.74 -0.93 10.27
C ARG A 39 7.43 -0.89 8.91
N ASN A 40 8.72 -1.18 8.86
CA ASN A 40 9.46 -1.25 7.60
C ASN A 40 8.90 -2.35 6.69
N GLN A 41 8.57 -3.51 7.26
CA GLN A 41 8.00 -4.63 6.54
C GLN A 41 6.58 -4.31 6.03
N PHE A 42 5.74 -3.66 6.84
CA PHE A 42 4.43 -3.15 6.41
C PHE A 42 4.56 -2.26 5.18
N TRP A 43 5.51 -1.33 5.19
CA TRP A 43 5.73 -0.44 4.06
C TRP A 43 6.22 -1.15 2.79
N LYS A 44 6.97 -2.26 2.92
CA LYS A 44 7.30 -3.12 1.78
C LYS A 44 6.04 -3.81 1.22
N CYS A 45 5.16 -4.32 2.08
CA CYS A 45 3.86 -4.84 1.66
C CYS A 45 3.02 -3.77 0.93
N ALA A 46 2.87 -2.59 1.53
CA ALA A 46 2.08 -1.50 0.95
C ALA A 46 2.63 -1.03 -0.41
N ARG A 47 3.94 -1.05 -0.60
CA ARG A 47 4.60 -0.63 -1.86
C ARG A 47 4.79 -1.76 -2.89
N SER A 48 4.30 -2.97 -2.62
CA SER A 48 4.48 -4.11 -3.52
C SER A 48 3.81 -3.86 -4.87
N ASN A 49 4.51 -4.19 -5.95
CA ASN A 49 4.11 -3.90 -7.33
C ASN A 49 3.41 -5.08 -8.01
N PHE A 50 3.64 -6.31 -7.55
CA PHE A 50 3.01 -7.54 -8.07
C PHE A 50 2.76 -8.57 -6.96
N GLU A 51 1.91 -9.57 -7.22
CA GLU A 51 1.37 -10.43 -6.16
C GLU A 51 2.46 -11.29 -5.52
N GLY A 52 3.44 -11.72 -6.30
CA GLY A 52 4.60 -12.47 -5.80
C GLY A 52 5.42 -11.66 -4.78
N GLU A 53 5.64 -10.37 -5.04
CA GLU A 53 6.34 -9.47 -4.11
C GLU A 53 5.53 -9.28 -2.82
N LEU A 54 4.22 -9.07 -2.94
CA LEU A 54 3.34 -8.95 -1.78
C LEU A 54 3.34 -10.22 -0.94
N LYS A 55 3.19 -11.40 -1.56
CA LYS A 55 3.23 -12.70 -0.87
C LYS A 55 4.57 -12.92 -0.18
N GLY A 56 5.68 -12.60 -0.85
CA GLY A 56 7.01 -12.65 -0.25
C GLY A 56 7.15 -11.72 0.96
N ASN A 57 6.67 -10.48 0.85
CA ASN A 57 6.72 -9.52 1.94
C ASN A 57 5.84 -9.91 3.13
N LEU A 58 4.67 -10.51 2.90
CA LEU A 58 3.81 -11.06 3.96
C LEU A 58 4.44 -12.30 4.61
N ALA A 59 5.10 -13.17 3.83
CA ALA A 59 5.84 -14.30 4.37
C ALA A 59 6.98 -13.82 5.30
N GLN A 60 7.74 -12.81 4.88
CA GLN A 60 8.76 -12.18 5.74
C GLN A 60 8.16 -11.56 6.99
N MET A 61 6.99 -10.92 6.90
CA MET A 61 6.29 -10.39 8.07
C MET A 61 5.88 -11.51 9.05
N THR A 62 5.50 -12.68 8.54
CA THR A 62 5.19 -13.88 9.34
C THR A 62 6.43 -14.51 9.99
N LEU A 63 7.64 -14.20 9.50
CA LEU A 63 8.88 -14.63 10.13
C LEU A 63 9.30 -13.70 11.27
N LEU A 64 8.86 -12.43 11.24
CA LEU A 64 9.16 -11.44 12.29
C LEU A 64 8.32 -11.68 13.55
N ASP A 65 7.10 -12.19 13.40
CA ASP A 65 6.19 -12.58 14.47
C ASP A 65 5.28 -13.70 14.02
N ASN A 66 4.72 -14.42 14.99
CA ASN A 66 3.67 -15.43 14.82
C ASN A 66 2.63 -15.06 13.75
N LYS A 67 2.00 -16.06 13.12
CA LYS A 67 1.01 -15.89 12.03
C LYS A 67 -0.08 -14.85 12.27
N ASP A 68 -0.42 -14.55 13.53
CA ASP A 68 -1.42 -13.55 13.91
C ASP A 68 -1.13 -12.14 13.36
N ILE A 69 0.15 -11.77 13.23
CA ILE A 69 0.53 -10.43 12.75
C ILE A 69 0.04 -10.15 11.32
N VAL A 70 0.09 -11.16 10.46
CA VAL A 70 -0.35 -11.07 9.07
C VAL A 70 -1.87 -11.20 8.96
N LEU A 71 -2.50 -12.04 9.80
CA LEU A 71 -3.95 -12.16 9.83
C LEU A 71 -4.61 -10.82 10.22
N GLU A 72 -4.11 -10.17 11.26
CA GLU A 72 -4.57 -8.84 11.68
C GLU A 72 -4.35 -7.77 10.61
N LEU A 73 -3.23 -7.85 9.88
CA LEU A 73 -2.97 -6.93 8.77
C LEU A 73 -3.93 -7.18 7.59
N LEU A 74 -4.20 -8.43 7.26
CA LEU A 74 -5.10 -8.82 6.17
C LEU A 74 -6.59 -8.65 6.51
N HIS A 75 -6.93 -8.41 7.77
CA HIS A 75 -8.26 -7.95 8.17
C HIS A 75 -8.61 -6.61 7.47
N TYR A 76 -7.60 -5.75 7.28
CA TYR A 76 -7.76 -4.56 6.47
C TYR A 76 -7.76 -4.93 4.98
N ASN A 77 -8.75 -4.44 4.24
CA ASN A 77 -8.87 -4.70 2.81
C ASN A 77 -7.59 -4.30 2.05
N VAL A 78 -6.79 -5.29 1.63
CA VAL A 78 -5.49 -5.09 0.96
C VAL A 78 -5.55 -4.18 -0.27
N LYS A 79 -6.72 -4.07 -0.92
CA LYS A 79 -6.92 -3.23 -2.09
C LYS A 79 -6.82 -1.73 -1.80
N ILE A 80 -7.11 -1.30 -0.56
CA ILE A 80 -7.11 0.13 -0.18
C ILE A 80 -5.73 0.64 0.24
N TRP A 81 -4.76 -0.25 0.46
CA TRP A 81 -3.47 0.10 1.07
C TRP A 81 -2.26 -0.56 0.44
N CYS A 82 -2.44 -1.40 -0.56
CA CYS A 82 -1.35 -2.01 -1.32
C CYS A 82 -1.39 -1.60 -2.79
N LYS A 83 -0.24 -1.10 -3.27
CA LYS A 83 -0.07 -0.47 -4.59
C LYS A 83 -0.47 -1.36 -5.76
N ILE A 84 -0.23 -2.67 -5.67
CA ILE A 84 -0.57 -3.64 -6.72
C ILE A 84 -2.03 -3.57 -7.18
N TYR A 85 -2.96 -3.35 -6.24
CA TYR A 85 -4.39 -3.39 -6.54
C TYR A 85 -4.93 -2.08 -7.13
N PHE A 86 -4.08 -1.05 -7.23
CA PHE A 86 -4.48 0.26 -7.72
C PHE A 86 -4.17 0.48 -9.21
N LYS A 87 -3.28 -0.33 -9.81
CA LYS A 87 -2.74 -0.10 -11.16
C LYS A 87 -3.22 -1.09 -12.24
N THR A 88 -4.22 -1.92 -11.97
CA THR A 88 -4.68 -2.93 -12.93
C THR A 88 -5.72 -2.45 -13.95
N ASP A 89 -6.27 -1.24 -13.83
CA ASP A 89 -7.25 -0.72 -14.81
C ASP A 89 -6.66 0.16 -15.92
N VAL A 90 -5.33 0.38 -15.96
CA VAL A 90 -4.70 1.02 -17.13
C VAL A 90 -4.04 -0.03 -18.02
N LYS A 91 -4.87 -0.94 -18.56
CA LYS A 91 -4.61 -1.52 -19.87
C LYS A 91 -5.20 -0.59 -20.92
N CYS A 92 -4.47 0.46 -21.27
CA CYS A 92 -4.47 0.90 -22.65
C CYS A 92 -3.01 1.03 -23.07
N ASP A 93 -2.56 -0.02 -23.78
CA ASP A 93 -1.43 0.00 -24.68
C ASP A 93 -1.50 1.26 -25.55
N SER A 94 -0.76 2.29 -25.19
CA SER A 94 -0.23 3.25 -26.17
C SER A 94 1.26 2.98 -26.32
N ILE A 95 1.58 1.76 -26.77
CA ILE A 95 2.78 1.55 -27.57
C ILE A 95 2.51 2.26 -28.90
N ASN A 96 3.31 3.29 -29.14
CA ASN A 96 3.57 3.94 -30.41
C ASN A 96 3.17 3.07 -31.63
N ASN A 97 2.12 3.47 -32.36
CA ASN A 97 2.07 3.15 -33.78
C ASN A 97 1.63 4.39 -34.56
N ASN A 98 2.52 4.76 -35.46
CA ASN A 98 2.42 5.80 -36.46
C ASN A 98 1.15 5.61 -37.31
N MET A 99 0.29 6.63 -37.40
CA MET A 99 -0.59 6.90 -38.55
C MET A 99 -0.85 8.40 -38.65
#